data_AF-A0A7X7C6N0-F1
#
_entry.id   AF-A0A7X7C6N0-F1
#
_cell.length_a   1.000
_cell.length_b   1.000
_cell.length_c   1.000
_cell.angle_alpha   90.00
_cell.angle_beta   90.00
_cell.angle_gamma   90.00
#
_symmetry.space_group_name_H-M   'P 1'
#
loop_
_entity.id
_entity.type
_entity.pdbx_description
1 polymer ?
#
loop_
_entity_poly.entity_id
_entity_poly.type
_entity_poly.pdbx_seq_one_letter_code
_entity_poly.pdbx_strand_id
1 'polypeptide(L)' 'ITQVEKDHLALGAILMTLECGMRFLTDYLQGDTYFKTSRPGQNLDRCRTQLSLVRQMEEAYPEMERIVNHYYNQYCC' A
#
# COMPACT_ATOMS: atom_id res chain seq x y z
N ILE A 1 19.73 -0.08 -5.75
CA ILE A 1 18.87 -0.97 -4.95
C ILE A 1 19.44 -2.38 -4.96
N THR A 2 19.47 -3.03 -3.81
CA THR A 2 19.96 -4.40 -3.62
C THR A 2 19.00 -5.41 -4.28
N GLN A 3 19.42 -6.67 -4.42
CA GLN A 3 18.54 -7.71 -4.93
C GLN A 3 17.30 -7.88 -4.04
N VAL A 4 17.51 -7.92 -2.72
CA VAL A 4 16.41 -8.02 -1.75
C VAL A 4 15.41 -6.87 -1.89
N GLU A 5 15.89 -5.64 -2.07
CA GLU A 5 15.00 -4.48 -2.29
C GLU A 5 14.16 -4.66 -3.56
N LYS A 6 14.76 -5.13 -4.67
CA LYS A 6 14.04 -5.40 -5.94
C LYS A 6 12.95 -6.45 -5.75
N ASP A 7 13.30 -7.57 -5.13
CA ASP A 7 12.40 -8.71 -4.91
C ASP A 7 11.17 -8.31 -4.07
N HIS A 8 11.32 -7.30 -3.21
CA HIS A 8 10.26 -6.83 -2.32
C HIS A 8 9.58 -5.53 -2.77
N LEU A 9 9.88 -4.97 -3.95
CA LEU A 9 9.28 -3.71 -4.40
C LEU A 9 7.76 -3.79 -4.51
N ALA A 10 7.24 -4.85 -5.16
CA ALA A 10 5.80 -5.04 -5.32
C ALA A 10 5.11 -5.29 -3.97
N LEU A 11 5.70 -6.13 -3.12
CA LEU A 11 5.18 -6.43 -1.79
C LEU A 11 5.21 -5.20 -0.86
N GLY A 12 6.28 -4.40 -0.94
CA GLY A 12 6.44 -3.18 -0.18
C GLY A 12 5.33 -2.17 -0.46
N ALA A 13 4.89 -2.05 -1.72
CA ALA A 13 3.77 -1.18 -2.07
C ALA A 13 2.45 -1.62 -1.39
N ILE A 14 2.18 -2.92 -1.34
CA ILE A 14 1.02 -3.48 -0.63
C ILE A 14 1.12 -3.19 0.86
N LEU A 15 2.29 -3.49 1.46
CA LEU A 15 2.53 -3.31 2.89
C LEU A 15 2.35 -1.85 3.33
N MET A 16 2.90 -0.89 2.58
CA MET A 16 2.76 0.54 2.90
C MET A 16 1.29 1.01 2.78
N THR A 17 0.56 0.49 1.80
CA THR A 17 -0.86 0.81 1.62
C THR A 17 -1.69 0.26 2.79
N LEU A 18 -1.41 -0.98 3.20
CA LEU A 18 -2.03 -1.61 4.36
C LEU A 18 -1.71 -0.87 5.67
N GLU A 19 -0.44 -0.54 5.92
CA GLU A 19 0.00 0.25 7.08
C GLU A 19 -0.76 1.58 7.15
N CYS A 20 -0.85 2.29 6.02
CA CYS A 20 -1.57 3.55 5.94
C CYS A 20 -3.08 3.38 6.25
N GLY A 21 -3.71 2.34 5.70
CA GLY A 21 -5.10 2.00 5.99
C GLY A 21 -5.36 1.70 7.47
N MET A 22 -4.47 0.95 8.11
CA MET A 22 -4.53 0.69 9.56
C MET A 22 -4.36 1.97 10.37
N ARG A 23 -3.46 2.87 9.98
CA ARG A 23 -3.28 4.16 10.66
C ARG A 23 -4.51 5.06 10.58
N PHE A 24 -5.20 5.08 9.44
CA PHE A 24 -6.49 5.78 9.33
C PHE A 24 -7.56 5.16 10.22
N LEU A 25 -7.62 3.83 10.31
CA LEU A 25 -8.58 3.15 11.19
C LEU A 25 -8.29 3.46 12.66
N THR A 26 -7.03 3.36 13.08
CA THR A 26 -6.61 3.68 14.44
C THR A 26 -6.95 5.11 14.79
N ASP A 27 -6.65 6.06 13.90
CA ASP A 27 -6.95 7.47 14.14
C ASP A 27 -8.47 7.72 14.26
N TYR A 28 -9.28 7.08 13.41
CA TYR A 28 -10.75 7.13 13.53
C TYR A 28 -11.24 6.61 14.89
N LEU A 29 -10.71 5.47 15.36
CA LEU A 29 -11.07 4.89 16.65
C LEU A 29 -10.60 5.76 17.83
N GLN A 30 -9.55 6.56 17.65
CA GLN A 30 -9.03 7.50 18.64
C GLN A 30 -9.69 8.88 18.59
N GLY A 31 -10.67 9.09 17.71
CA GLY A 31 -11.38 10.37 17.58
C GLY A 31 -10.70 11.40 16.69
N ASP A 32 -9.99 10.96 15.64
CA ASP A 32 -9.36 11.79 14.60
C ASP A 32 -8.34 12.82 15.16
N THR A 33 -7.37 12.35 15.94
CA THR A 33 -6.40 13.20 16.66
C THR A 33 -5.07 13.41 15.92
N TYR A 34 -4.76 12.55 14.95
CA TYR A 34 -3.51 12.56 14.21
C TYR A 34 -3.65 13.18 12.82
N PHE A 35 -4.59 12.69 12.00
CA PHE A 35 -4.82 13.20 10.65
C PHE A 35 -5.87 14.30 10.67
N LYS A 36 -5.61 15.40 9.94
CA LYS A 36 -6.62 16.43 9.72
C LYS A 36 -7.84 15.86 8.98
N THR A 37 -9.01 16.12 9.54
CA THR A 37 -10.33 15.80 8.98
C THR A 37 -11.15 17.08 8.79
N SER A 38 -12.04 17.09 7.81
CA SER A 38 -13.00 18.17 7.53
C SER A 38 -14.45 17.74 7.72
N ARG A 39 -14.69 16.44 7.96
CA ARG A 39 -16.01 15.87 8.24
C ARG A 39 -15.92 14.63 9.13
N PRO A 40 -16.97 14.31 9.91
CA PRO A 40 -17.05 13.06 10.65
C PRO A 40 -16.90 11.83 9.72
N GLY A 41 -16.14 10.83 10.16
CA GLY A 41 -15.96 9.56 9.43
C GLY A 41 -14.98 9.61 8.26
N GLN A 42 -14.31 10.75 8.01
CA GLN A 42 -13.38 10.86 6.89
C GLN A 42 -12.21 9.87 6.95
N ASN A 43 -11.66 9.61 8.14
CA ASN A 43 -10.60 8.62 8.30
C ASN A 43 -11.10 7.19 8.10
N LEU A 44 -12.35 6.88 8.47
CA LEU A 44 -12.96 5.59 8.15
C LEU A 44 -13.11 5.40 6.63
N ASP A 45 -13.53 6.44 5.91
CA ASP A 45 -13.62 6.39 4.44
C ASP A 45 -12.24 6.22 3.80
N ARG A 46 -11.22 6.93 4.30
CA ARG A 46 -9.83 6.76 3.85
C ARG A 46 -9.35 5.32 4.08
N CYS A 47 -9.61 4.75 5.27
CA CYS A 47 -9.29 3.35 5.57
C CYS A 47 -9.91 2.40 4.56
N ARG A 48 -11.21 2.53 4.27
CA ARG A 48 -11.92 1.68 3.29
C ARG A 48 -11.30 1.76 1.90
N THR A 49 -10.92 2.94 1.45
CA THR A 49 -10.22 3.12 0.17
C THR A 49 -8.87 2.39 0.16
N GLN A 50 -8.07 2.54 1.22
CA GLN A 50 -6.77 1.86 1.30
C GLN A 50 -6.92 0.33 1.32
N LEU A 51 -7.91 -0.21 2.04
CA LEU A 51 -8.17 -1.66 2.05
C LEU A 51 -8.68 -2.17 0.71
N SER A 52 -9.51 -1.41 0.01
CA SER A 52 -9.93 -1.73 -1.36
C SER A 52 -8.74 -1.74 -2.34
N LEU A 53 -7.81 -0.80 -2.17
CA LEU A 53 -6.59 -0.73 -2.97
C LEU A 53 -5.64 -1.90 -2.66
N VAL A 54 -5.46 -2.28 -1.39
CA VAL A 54 -4.70 -3.49 -1.00
C VAL A 54 -5.25 -4.70 -1.73
N ARG A 55 -6.57 -4.94 -1.67
CA ARG A 55 -7.20 -6.06 -2.36
C ARG A 55 -6.91 -6.05 -3.87
N GLN A 56 -7.05 -4.90 -4.53
CA GLN A 56 -6.77 -4.77 -5.96
C GLN A 56 -5.28 -5.02 -6.28
N MET A 57 -4.36 -4.57 -5.42
CA MET A 57 -2.94 -4.84 -5.57
C MET A 57 -2.59 -6.31 -5.33
N GLU A 58 -3.23 -6.98 -4.38
CA GLU A 58 -3.07 -8.43 -4.16
C GLU A 58 -3.56 -9.23 -5.38
N GLU A 59 -4.72 -8.86 -5.95
CA GLU A 59 -5.24 -9.45 -7.19
C GLU A 59 -4.31 -9.18 -8.40
N ALA A 60 -3.65 -8.02 -8.44
CA ALA A 60 -2.70 -7.62 -9.48
C ALA A 60 -1.24 -7.99 -9.17
N TYR A 61 -0.95 -8.66 -8.05
CA TYR A 61 0.41 -8.88 -7.55
C TYR A 61 1.33 -9.58 -8.58
N PRO A 62 0.90 -10.64 -9.29
CA PRO A 62 1.74 -11.27 -10.32
C PRO A 62 2.15 -10.31 -11.45
N GLU A 63 1.27 -9.37 -11.83
CA GLU A 63 1.55 -8.37 -12.85
C GLU A 63 2.53 -7.31 -12.32
N MET A 64 2.36 -6.88 -11.06
CA MET A 64 3.29 -5.97 -10.40
C MET A 64 4.71 -6.58 -10.34
N GLU A 65 4.83 -7.86 -9.96
CA GLU A 65 6.11 -8.58 -9.98
C GLU A 65 6.70 -8.67 -11.39
N ARG A 66 5.88 -8.96 -12.40
CA ARG A 66 6.31 -9.00 -13.80
C ARG A 66 6.89 -7.67 -14.26
N ILE A 67 6.25 -6.55 -13.89
CA ILE A 67 6.71 -5.20 -14.22
C ILE A 67 8.05 -4.90 -13.52
N VAL A 68 8.16 -5.18 -12.22
CA VAL A 68 9.42 -5.00 -11.47
C VAL A 68 10.55 -5.79 -12.12
N ASN A 69 10.30 -7.06 -12.44
CA ASN A 69 11.27 -7.93 -13.10
C ASN A 69 11.65 -7.44 -14.50
N HIS A 70 10.71 -6.91 -15.28
CA HIS A 70 10.99 -6.33 -16.59
C HIS A 70 12.04 -5.22 -16.52
N TYR A 71 11.93 -4.32 -15.54
CA TYR A 71 12.86 -3.19 -15.41
C TYR A 71 14.20 -3.54 -14.76
N TYR A 72 14.23 -4.52 -13.85
CA TYR A 72 15.43 -4.82 -13.06
C TYR A 72 16.20 -6.08 -13.45
N ASN A 73 15.61 -6.97 -14.25
CA ASN A 73 16.26 -8.19 -14.75
C ASN A 73 16.63 -8.11 -16.24
N GLN A 74 16.35 -6.99 -16.93
CA GLN A 74 16.72 -6.78 -18.34
C GLN A 74 18.24 -6.64 -18.60
N TYR A 75 19.07 -6.63 -17.55
CA TYR A 75 20.52 -6.39 -17.64
C TYR A 75 21.40 -7.56 -17.16
N CYS A 76 20.84 -8.74 -16.93
CA CYS A 76 21.64 -9.95 -16.73
C CYS A 76 21.90 -10.64 -18.08
N CYS A 77 22.84 -10.08 -18.84
CA CYS A 77 23.65 -10.78 -19.84
C CYS A 77 25.10 -10.78 -19.34
#